data_AF-A0A7K1USZ2-F1
#
_entry.id   AF-A0A7K1USZ2-F1
#
_cell.length_a   1.000
_cell.length_b   1.000
_cell.length_c   1.000
_cell.angle_alpha   90.00
_cell.angle_beta   90.00
_cell.angle_gamma   90.00
#
_symmetry.space_group_name_H-M   'P 1'
#
loop_
_entity.id
_entity.type
_entity.pdbx_description
1 polymer ?
#
loop_
_entity_poly.entity_id
_entity_poly.type
_entity_poly.pdbx_seq_one_letter_code
_entity_poly.pdbx_strand_id
1 'polypeptide(L)'
;MVRAGLAQVVHSLTDSQFGVCFDNVDWMDLAKPVVALGGDWPAALALAAMPSIWRPSIDDAVRHLRAQSKPDLGDLPLLGFWSAVCGLIGRSWRLGILDQDAAAARLDIVWRHIRDHEPRDRAEELIWEGMACHELVCYLDEDVTDRASALLSEADRFIADDAVDIAFCETVLEAFL
;
A
#
# COMPACT_ATOMS: atom_id res chain seq x y z
N MET A 1 -8.83 12.72 -17.37
CA MET A 1 -9.28 11.39 -16.89
C MET A 1 -8.95 11.34 -15.42
N VAL A 2 -9.93 10.96 -14.60
CA VAL A 2 -9.92 11.08 -13.13
C VAL A 2 -8.76 10.25 -12.58
N ARG A 3 -7.80 10.89 -11.91
CA ARG A 3 -6.66 10.24 -11.21
C ARG A 3 -6.94 10.06 -9.72
N ALA A 4 -8.20 10.22 -9.32
CA ALA A 4 -8.58 10.32 -7.92
C ALA A 4 -8.19 9.06 -7.14
N GLY A 5 -8.34 7.87 -7.74
CA GLY A 5 -7.88 6.61 -7.14
C GLY A 5 -6.37 6.58 -6.87
N LEU A 6 -5.55 6.88 -7.88
CA LEU A 6 -4.08 6.96 -7.72
C LEU A 6 -3.70 8.04 -6.69
N ALA A 7 -4.33 9.21 -6.77
CA ALA A 7 -4.09 10.32 -5.85
C ALA A 7 -4.44 9.94 -4.41
N GLN A 8 -5.53 9.21 -4.20
CA GLN A 8 -5.93 8.71 -2.88
C GLN A 8 -4.89 7.74 -2.30
N VAL A 9 -4.41 6.78 -3.09
CA VAL A 9 -3.37 5.82 -2.66
C VAL A 9 -2.04 6.54 -2.38
N VAL A 10 -1.57 7.38 -3.30
CA VAL A 10 -0.32 8.14 -3.13
C VAL A 10 -0.41 9.08 -1.93
N HIS A 11 -1.54 9.79 -1.77
CA HIS A 11 -1.76 10.65 -0.61
C HIS A 11 -1.67 9.84 0.69
N SER A 12 -2.28 8.65 0.71
CA SER A 12 -2.26 7.75 1.87
C SER A 12 -0.86 7.26 2.21
N LEU A 13 -0.12 6.71 1.23
CA LEU A 13 1.22 6.15 1.44
C LEU A 13 2.26 7.20 1.84
N THR A 14 2.07 8.45 1.45
CA THR A 14 2.99 9.56 1.77
C THR A 14 2.77 10.15 3.18
N ASP A 15 2.00 9.48 4.04
CA ASP A 15 1.76 9.93 5.41
C ASP A 15 3.05 9.96 6.24
N SER A 16 3.40 11.15 6.72
CA SER A 16 4.60 11.37 7.53
C SER A 16 4.61 10.56 8.83
N GLN A 17 3.45 10.17 9.37
CA GLN A 17 3.39 9.33 10.57
C GLN A 17 3.95 7.92 10.32
N PHE A 18 3.90 7.47 9.07
CA PHE A 18 4.35 6.15 8.63
C PHE A 18 5.57 6.24 7.69
N GLY A 19 6.28 7.37 7.69
CA GLY A 19 7.47 7.57 6.85
C GLY A 19 8.60 6.58 7.15
N VAL A 20 8.58 5.90 8.30
CA VAL A 20 9.54 4.83 8.66
C VAL A 20 9.24 3.48 7.98
N CYS A 21 8.08 3.33 7.33
CA CYS A 21 7.71 2.12 6.62
C CYS A 21 8.30 2.05 5.20
N PHE A 22 8.91 3.13 4.73
CA PHE A 22 9.57 3.21 3.43
C PHE A 22 10.91 3.92 3.61
N ASP A 23 11.99 3.29 3.15
CA ASP A 23 13.27 3.95 3.09
C ASP A 23 13.30 4.97 1.93
N ASN A 24 14.26 5.89 1.99
CA ASN A 24 14.40 6.93 0.97
C ASN A 24 14.68 6.36 -0.43
N VAL A 25 15.25 5.16 -0.53
CA VAL A 25 15.45 4.47 -1.81
C VAL A 25 14.12 4.01 -2.40
N ASP A 26 13.24 3.48 -1.56
CA ASP A 26 11.93 2.97 -1.96
C ASP A 26 11.08 4.07 -2.61
N TRP A 27 11.11 5.29 -2.07
CA TRP A 27 10.37 6.40 -2.66
C TRP A 27 10.83 6.78 -4.08
N MET A 28 12.10 6.56 -4.41
CA MET A 28 12.60 6.79 -5.78
C MET A 28 12.08 5.73 -6.74
N ASP A 29 12.00 4.47 -6.28
CA ASP A 29 11.50 3.37 -7.10
C ASP A 29 9.97 3.43 -7.23
N LEU A 30 9.24 3.70 -6.14
CA LEU A 30 7.79 3.91 -6.10
C LEU A 30 7.32 5.06 -6.98
N ALA A 31 8.11 6.11 -7.14
CA ALA A 31 7.75 7.23 -7.99
C ALA A 31 7.68 6.86 -9.48
N LYS A 32 8.42 5.84 -9.93
CA LYS A 32 8.42 5.41 -11.35
C LYS A 32 7.06 4.87 -11.80
N PRO A 33 6.43 3.88 -11.13
CA PRO A 33 5.08 3.44 -11.47
C PRO A 33 4.03 4.52 -11.22
N VAL A 34 4.19 5.41 -10.21
CA VAL A 34 3.30 6.58 -10.04
C VAL A 34 3.26 7.43 -11.31
N VAL A 35 4.43 7.76 -11.88
CA VAL A 35 4.52 8.55 -13.11
C VAL A 35 3.98 7.78 -14.31
N ALA A 36 4.25 6.47 -14.40
CA ALA A 36 3.75 5.61 -15.48
C ALA A 36 2.21 5.53 -15.50
N LEU A 37 1.57 5.53 -14.32
CA LEU A 37 0.11 5.60 -14.14
C LEU A 37 -0.48 6.99 -14.39
N GLY A 38 0.36 7.95 -14.80
CA GLY A 38 -0.07 9.31 -15.14
C GLY A 38 -0.02 10.30 -13.98
N GLY A 39 0.62 9.96 -12.86
CA GLY A 39 0.95 10.88 -11.77
C GLY A 39 2.02 11.89 -12.20
N ASP A 40 1.59 13.04 -12.72
CA ASP A 40 2.48 14.11 -13.21
C ASP A 40 2.81 15.18 -12.16
N TRP A 41 2.60 14.87 -10.88
CA TRP A 41 2.96 15.76 -9.78
C TRP A 41 4.45 16.08 -9.83
N PRO A 42 4.86 17.37 -9.74
CA PRO A 42 6.27 17.75 -9.82
C PRO A 42 7.18 16.98 -8.85
N ALA A 43 6.69 16.64 -7.66
CA ALA A 43 7.44 15.85 -6.70
C ALA A 43 7.63 14.37 -7.13
N ALA A 44 6.62 13.74 -7.73
CA ALA A 44 6.73 12.39 -8.27
C ALA A 44 7.74 12.34 -9.43
N LEU A 45 7.65 13.30 -10.35
CA LEU A 45 8.60 13.43 -11.46
C LEU A 45 10.04 13.64 -10.96
N ALA A 46 10.21 14.48 -9.92
CA ALA A 46 11.52 14.70 -9.32
C ALA A 46 12.08 13.43 -8.68
N LEU A 47 11.28 12.73 -7.86
CA LEU A 47 11.65 11.46 -7.22
C LEU A 47 12.03 10.39 -8.25
N ALA A 48 11.23 10.19 -9.29
CA ALA A 48 11.47 9.20 -10.33
C ALA A 48 12.75 9.46 -11.15
N ALA A 49 13.19 10.73 -11.21
CA ALA A 49 14.40 11.14 -11.89
C ALA A 49 15.65 11.14 -10.99
N MET A 50 15.51 10.92 -9.67
CA MET A 50 16.65 10.95 -8.76
C MET A 50 17.54 9.71 -8.98
N PRO A 51 18.88 9.88 -9.07
CA PRO A 51 19.78 8.75 -9.02
C PRO A 51 19.79 8.16 -7.60
N SER A 52 19.91 6.84 -7.49
CA SER A 52 19.82 6.01 -6.27
C SER A 52 20.91 6.30 -5.21
N ILE A 53 20.99 7.54 -4.74
CA ILE A 53 21.90 8.00 -3.69
C ILE A 53 21.05 8.78 -2.69
N TRP A 54 21.13 8.43 -1.41
CA TRP A 54 20.40 9.09 -0.34
C TRP A 54 20.62 10.61 -0.35
N ARG A 55 19.53 11.37 -0.32
CA ARG A 55 19.56 12.83 -0.22
C ARG A 55 18.49 13.32 0.76
N PRO A 56 18.80 14.28 1.66
CA PRO A 56 17.81 14.94 2.51
C PRO A 56 16.62 15.56 1.74
N SER A 57 16.76 15.73 0.42
CA SER A 57 15.70 16.21 -0.47
C SER A 57 14.55 15.21 -0.69
N ILE A 58 14.69 13.95 -0.30
CA ILE A 58 13.67 12.91 -0.52
C ILE A 58 12.48 13.11 0.40
N ASP A 59 12.69 13.29 1.71
CA ASP A 59 11.62 13.55 2.68
C ASP A 59 10.80 14.80 2.31
N ASP A 60 11.49 15.86 1.85
CA ASP A 60 10.83 17.07 1.37
C ASP A 60 10.02 16.80 0.09
N ALA A 61 10.55 16.00 -0.84
CA ALA A 61 9.82 15.60 -2.04
C ALA A 61 8.60 14.75 -1.71
N VAL A 62 8.68 13.79 -0.78
CA VAL A 62 7.55 12.99 -0.30
C VAL A 62 6.49 13.88 0.34
N ARG A 63 6.89 14.85 1.17
CA ARG A 63 5.97 15.84 1.77
C ARG A 63 5.28 16.70 0.70
N HIS A 64 6.02 17.14 -0.32
CA HIS A 64 5.44 17.86 -1.45
C HIS A 64 4.50 16.97 -2.26
N LEU A 65 4.83 15.69 -2.46
CA LEU A 65 3.97 14.73 -3.16
C LEU A 65 2.64 14.52 -2.43
N ARG A 66 2.66 14.41 -1.09
CA ARG A 66 1.43 14.37 -0.28
C ARG A 66 0.57 15.60 -0.47
N ALA A 67 1.20 16.77 -0.46
CA ALA A 67 0.51 18.05 -0.62
C ALA A 67 -0.06 18.23 -2.05
N GLN A 68 0.64 17.74 -3.06
CA GLN A 68 0.27 17.83 -4.47
C GLN A 68 -0.80 16.81 -4.87
N SER A 69 -0.80 15.61 -4.28
CA SER A 69 -1.83 14.60 -4.53
C SER A 69 -3.16 14.94 -3.85
N LYS A 70 -3.16 15.62 -2.69
CA LYS A 70 -4.38 15.91 -1.91
C LYS A 70 -5.51 16.60 -2.71
N PRO A 71 -5.26 17.67 -3.49
CA PRO A 71 -6.31 18.33 -4.27
C PRO A 71 -6.92 17.43 -5.35
N ASP A 72 -6.17 16.46 -5.86
CA ASP A 72 -6.58 15.57 -6.96
C ASP A 72 -7.48 14.42 -6.50
N LEU A 73 -7.71 14.27 -5.19
CA LEU A 73 -8.71 13.34 -4.64
C LEU A 73 -10.14 13.72 -5.07
N GLY A 74 -10.40 15.01 -5.33
CA GLY A 74 -11.75 15.51 -5.61
C GLY A 74 -12.70 15.19 -4.46
N ASP A 75 -13.74 14.40 -4.75
CA ASP A 75 -14.77 13.98 -3.78
C ASP A 75 -14.44 12.65 -3.07
N LEU A 76 -13.34 11.98 -3.43
CA LEU A 76 -12.97 10.73 -2.76
C LEU A 76 -12.57 10.99 -1.30
N PRO A 77 -12.97 10.10 -0.37
CA PRO A 77 -12.57 10.21 1.03
C PRO A 77 -11.05 10.02 1.18
N LEU A 78 -10.49 10.56 2.26
CA LEU A 78 -9.12 10.23 2.64
C LEU A 78 -9.03 8.75 3.00
N LEU A 79 -8.04 8.07 2.44
CA LEU A 79 -7.74 6.67 2.75
C LEU A 79 -6.63 6.63 3.81
N GLY A 80 -6.87 5.91 4.91
CA GLY A 80 -5.85 5.68 5.94
C GLY A 80 -4.68 4.85 5.41
N PHE A 81 -3.49 5.05 5.97
CA PHE A 81 -2.27 4.36 5.52
C PHE A 81 -2.43 2.84 5.50
N TRP A 82 -2.90 2.25 6.61
CA TRP A 82 -3.12 0.80 6.69
C TRP A 82 -4.23 0.32 5.77
N SER A 83 -5.23 1.14 5.45
CA SER A 83 -6.25 0.82 4.45
C SER A 83 -5.65 0.76 3.04
N ALA A 84 -4.73 1.67 2.70
CA ALA A 84 -4.00 1.62 1.43
C ALA A 84 -3.11 0.38 1.35
N VAL A 85 -2.33 0.09 2.38
CA VAL A 85 -1.46 -1.11 2.43
C VAL A 85 -2.28 -2.39 2.33
N CYS A 86 -3.34 -2.51 3.13
CA CYS A 86 -4.25 -3.65 3.09
C CYS A 86 -4.88 -3.81 1.70
N GLY A 87 -5.36 -2.71 1.10
CA GLY A 87 -5.92 -2.71 -0.24
C GLY A 87 -4.93 -3.09 -1.33
N LEU A 88 -3.66 -2.68 -1.21
CA LEU A 88 -2.60 -3.07 -2.15
C LEU A 88 -2.27 -4.55 -2.05
N ILE A 89 -2.30 -5.15 -0.86
CA ILE A 89 -2.12 -6.60 -0.68
C ILE A 89 -3.30 -7.36 -1.31
N GLY A 90 -4.54 -6.95 -1.02
CA GLY A 90 -5.74 -7.54 -1.62
C GLY A 90 -5.73 -7.43 -3.15
N ARG A 91 -5.33 -6.27 -3.68
CA ARG A 91 -5.16 -6.03 -5.12
C ARG A 91 -4.08 -6.91 -5.72
N SER A 92 -2.97 -7.10 -5.03
CA SER A 92 -1.87 -7.94 -5.51
C SER A 92 -2.28 -9.40 -5.63
N TRP A 93 -3.09 -9.90 -4.70
CA TRP A 93 -3.73 -11.20 -4.82
C TRP A 93 -4.70 -11.26 -6.01
N ARG A 94 -5.59 -10.27 -6.15
CA ARG A 94 -6.56 -10.22 -7.27
C ARG A 94 -5.88 -10.18 -8.64
N LEU A 95 -4.74 -9.51 -8.74
CA LEU A 95 -3.94 -9.40 -9.97
C LEU A 95 -3.04 -10.63 -10.22
N GLY A 96 -3.01 -11.60 -9.29
CA GLY A 96 -2.19 -12.82 -9.41
C GLY A 96 -0.70 -12.61 -9.16
N ILE A 97 -0.32 -11.49 -8.52
CA ILE A 97 1.06 -11.19 -8.10
C ILE A 97 1.43 -12.05 -6.88
N LEU A 98 0.46 -12.18 -5.96
CA LEU A 98 0.56 -13.05 -4.79
C LEU A 98 -0.49 -14.14 -4.91
N ASP A 99 -0.15 -15.36 -4.53
CA ASP A 99 -1.18 -16.34 -4.18
C ASP A 99 -1.79 -15.98 -2.81
N GLN A 100 -2.81 -16.74 -2.43
CA GLN A 100 -3.54 -16.49 -1.19
C GLN A 100 -2.66 -16.60 0.06
N ASP A 101 -1.78 -17.60 0.10
CA ASP A 101 -0.91 -17.85 1.25
C ASP A 101 0.12 -16.75 1.40
N ALA A 102 0.74 -16.33 0.29
CA ALA A 102 1.69 -15.23 0.25
C ALA A 102 1.03 -13.91 0.63
N ALA A 103 -0.20 -13.65 0.17
CA ALA A 103 -0.96 -12.45 0.54
C ALA A 103 -1.32 -12.42 2.03
N ALA A 104 -1.77 -13.55 2.60
CA ALA A 104 -2.00 -13.67 4.04
C ALA A 104 -0.71 -13.49 4.85
N ALA A 105 0.41 -14.06 4.39
CA ALA A 105 1.72 -13.88 5.01
C ALA A 105 2.18 -12.41 4.96
N ARG A 106 1.83 -11.64 3.91
CA ARG A 106 2.12 -10.20 3.88
C ARG A 106 1.31 -9.44 4.94
N LEU A 107 0.09 -9.84 5.23
CA LEU A 107 -0.70 -9.25 6.32
C LEU A 107 -0.08 -9.54 7.70
N ASP A 108 0.57 -10.70 7.93
CA ASP A 108 1.36 -10.93 9.17
C ASP A 108 2.50 -9.93 9.32
N ILE A 109 3.24 -9.65 8.24
CA ILE A 109 4.35 -8.70 8.29
C ILE A 109 3.83 -7.30 8.64
N VAL A 110 2.71 -6.88 8.02
CA VAL A 110 2.04 -5.62 8.35
C VAL A 110 1.53 -5.62 9.79
N TRP A 111 0.97 -6.73 10.28
CA TRP A 111 0.49 -6.86 11.66
C TRP A 111 1.57 -6.54 12.69
N ARG A 112 2.82 -6.91 12.44
CA ARG A 112 3.95 -6.61 13.35
C ARG A 112 4.15 -5.11 13.61
N HIS A 113 3.72 -4.25 12.68
CA HIS A 113 3.80 -2.79 12.83
C HIS A 113 2.65 -2.20 13.65
N ILE A 114 1.52 -2.92 13.80
CA ILE A 114 0.30 -2.42 14.46
C ILE A 114 -0.13 -3.24 15.69
N ARG A 115 0.59 -4.31 16.02
CA ARG A 115 0.21 -5.28 17.08
C ARG A 115 0.16 -4.72 18.51
N ASP A 116 0.70 -3.54 18.75
CA ASP A 116 0.83 -2.96 20.10
C ASP A 116 -0.46 -2.25 20.56
N HIS A 117 -1.53 -2.29 19.76
CA HIS A 117 -2.84 -1.74 20.09
C HIS A 117 -3.99 -2.54 19.49
N GLU A 118 -5.19 -2.40 20.07
CA GLU A 118 -6.42 -2.95 19.52
C GLU A 118 -6.79 -2.26 18.20
N PRO A 119 -7.25 -3.01 17.17
CA PRO A 119 -7.62 -2.45 15.87
C PRO A 119 -8.53 -1.23 15.99
N ARG A 120 -8.17 -0.15 15.31
CA ARG A 120 -8.91 1.13 15.36
C ARG A 120 -9.90 1.30 14.22
N ASP A 121 -9.68 0.56 13.13
CA ASP A 121 -10.52 0.59 11.94
C ASP A 121 -10.57 -0.79 11.27
N ARG A 122 -11.41 -0.91 10.24
CA ARG A 122 -11.61 -2.18 9.54
C ARG A 122 -10.35 -2.68 8.83
N ALA A 123 -9.46 -1.80 8.38
CA ALA A 123 -8.23 -2.24 7.73
C ALA A 123 -7.29 -2.89 8.73
N GLU A 124 -7.14 -2.30 9.92
CA GLU A 124 -6.40 -2.93 11.02
C GLU A 124 -7.05 -4.26 11.43
N GLU A 125 -8.38 -4.36 11.50
CA GLU A 125 -9.05 -5.65 11.77
C GLU A 125 -8.73 -6.72 10.71
N LEU A 126 -8.76 -6.38 9.42
CA LEU A 126 -8.39 -7.32 8.36
C LEU A 126 -6.92 -7.73 8.43
N ILE A 127 -6.02 -6.83 8.83
CA ILE A 127 -4.60 -7.18 9.04
C ILE A 127 -4.47 -8.23 10.16
N TRP A 128 -5.18 -8.04 11.26
CA TRP A 128 -5.20 -8.99 12.39
C TRP A 128 -5.83 -10.34 11.99
N GLU A 129 -6.95 -10.32 11.27
CA GLU A 129 -7.59 -11.54 10.74
C GLU A 129 -6.70 -12.27 9.73
N GLY A 130 -5.92 -11.53 8.92
CA GLY A 130 -4.92 -12.08 8.01
C GLY A 130 -3.78 -12.81 8.73
N MET A 131 -3.24 -12.19 9.80
CA MET A 131 -2.27 -12.85 10.68
C MET A 131 -2.85 -14.14 11.28
N ALA A 132 -4.09 -14.11 11.77
CA ALA A 132 -4.74 -15.31 12.31
C ALA A 132 -4.88 -16.42 11.25
N CYS A 133 -5.21 -16.08 10.00
CA CYS A 133 -5.24 -17.04 8.90
C CYS A 133 -3.85 -17.64 8.65
N HIS A 134 -2.80 -16.81 8.65
CA HIS A 134 -1.43 -17.27 8.49
C HIS A 134 -1.00 -18.23 9.61
N GLU A 135 -1.31 -17.93 10.87
CA GLU A 135 -0.98 -18.81 12.00
C GLU A 135 -1.73 -20.16 11.94
N LEU A 136 -3.01 -20.15 11.57
CA LEU A 136 -3.81 -21.37 11.40
C LEU A 136 -3.21 -22.31 10.35
N VAL A 137 -2.75 -21.77 9.22
CA VAL A 137 -2.06 -22.55 8.19
C VAL A 137 -0.71 -23.06 8.70
N CYS A 138 0.13 -22.17 9.24
CA CYS A 138 1.52 -22.49 9.59
C CYS A 138 1.66 -23.43 10.79
N TYR A 139 0.77 -23.33 11.78
CA TYR A 139 0.93 -24.03 13.06
C TYR A 139 -0.15 -25.08 13.32
N LEU A 140 -1.30 -24.98 12.67
CA LEU A 140 -2.45 -25.87 12.91
C LEU A 140 -2.85 -26.70 11.68
N ASP A 141 -2.22 -26.46 10.52
CA ASP A 141 -2.50 -27.16 9.24
C ASP A 141 -4.01 -27.09 8.87
N GLU A 142 -4.64 -25.95 9.16
CA GLU A 142 -6.05 -25.71 8.84
C GLU A 142 -6.20 -25.11 7.43
N ASP A 143 -7.20 -25.59 6.69
CA ASP A 143 -7.60 -25.00 5.41
C ASP A 143 -8.39 -23.70 5.65
N VAL A 144 -7.76 -22.56 5.34
CA VAL A 144 -8.35 -21.23 5.45
C VAL A 144 -8.66 -20.60 4.08
N THR A 145 -8.72 -21.41 3.01
CA THR A 145 -8.85 -20.95 1.62
C THR A 145 -10.05 -20.00 1.44
N ASP A 146 -11.23 -20.37 1.91
CA ASP A 146 -12.41 -19.50 1.77
C ASP A 146 -12.30 -18.23 2.63
N ARG A 147 -11.71 -18.35 3.83
CA ARG A 147 -11.58 -17.26 4.79
C ARG A 147 -10.61 -16.18 4.29
N ALA A 148 -9.42 -16.57 3.88
CA ALA A 148 -8.44 -15.60 3.39
C ALA A 148 -8.84 -15.04 2.01
N SER A 149 -9.52 -15.80 1.14
CA SER A 149 -10.10 -15.25 -0.09
C SER A 149 -11.16 -14.18 0.18
N ALA A 150 -12.06 -14.41 1.15
CA ALA A 150 -13.07 -13.42 1.55
C ALA A 150 -12.43 -12.14 2.12
N LEU A 151 -11.41 -12.31 2.97
CA LEU A 151 -10.66 -11.22 3.57
C LEU A 151 -9.91 -10.38 2.53
N LEU A 152 -9.18 -11.01 1.61
CA LEU A 152 -8.42 -10.33 0.55
C LEU A 152 -9.36 -9.63 -0.44
N SER A 153 -10.53 -10.22 -0.70
CA SER A 153 -11.59 -9.58 -1.49
C SER A 153 -12.17 -8.35 -0.82
N GLU A 154 -12.25 -8.33 0.52
CA GLU A 154 -12.68 -7.15 1.28
C GLU A 154 -11.58 -6.08 1.27
N ALA A 155 -10.33 -6.48 1.51
CA ALA A 155 -9.18 -5.60 1.47
C ALA A 155 -9.04 -4.86 0.14
N ASP A 156 -9.14 -5.57 -0.99
CA ASP A 156 -9.06 -5.01 -2.35
C ASP A 156 -10.02 -3.83 -2.59
N ARG A 157 -11.17 -3.81 -1.90
CA ARG A 157 -12.20 -2.76 -2.04
C ARG A 157 -11.82 -1.44 -1.36
N PHE A 158 -10.76 -1.40 -0.56
CA PHE A 158 -10.28 -0.15 0.04
C PHE A 158 -9.70 0.82 -0.99
N ILE A 159 -9.20 0.31 -2.11
CA ILE A 159 -8.64 1.13 -3.18
C ILE A 159 -9.51 1.06 -4.43
N ALA A 160 -9.62 2.18 -5.15
CA ALA A 160 -10.40 2.23 -6.38
C ALA A 160 -9.83 1.30 -7.46
N ASP A 161 -10.68 0.77 -8.33
CA ASP A 161 -10.27 -0.16 -9.41
C ASP A 161 -9.23 0.45 -10.36
N ASP A 162 -9.32 1.75 -10.62
CA ASP A 162 -8.43 2.52 -11.48
C ASP A 162 -7.18 3.07 -10.76
N ALA A 163 -7.02 2.79 -9.46
CA ALA A 163 -5.98 3.42 -8.67
C ALA A 163 -4.56 2.93 -8.99
N VAL A 164 -4.40 1.64 -9.33
CA VAL A 164 -3.10 0.97 -9.41
C VAL A 164 -3.09 -0.16 -10.44
N ASP A 165 -1.89 -0.47 -10.94
CA ASP A 165 -1.61 -1.61 -11.82
C ASP A 165 -0.63 -2.61 -11.16
N ILE A 166 -0.24 -3.64 -11.93
CA ILE A 166 0.68 -4.68 -11.47
C ILE A 166 2.03 -4.08 -11.03
N ALA A 167 2.62 -3.20 -11.86
CA ALA A 167 3.94 -2.65 -11.59
C ALA A 167 3.97 -1.79 -10.30
N PHE A 168 2.90 -1.03 -10.05
CA PHE A 168 2.75 -0.30 -8.81
C PHE A 168 2.66 -1.22 -7.60
N CYS A 169 1.82 -2.26 -7.68
CA CYS A 169 1.67 -3.25 -6.61
C CYS A 169 2.98 -3.97 -6.30
N GLU A 170 3.70 -4.44 -7.32
CA GLU A 170 5.01 -5.09 -7.15
C GLU A 170 6.01 -4.17 -6.45
N THR A 171 6.10 -2.91 -6.89
CA THR A 171 7.06 -1.95 -6.32
C THR A 171 6.75 -1.63 -4.85
N VAL A 172 5.46 -1.48 -4.49
CA VAL A 172 5.06 -1.29 -3.07
C VAL A 172 5.37 -2.53 -2.24
N LEU A 173 5.10 -3.72 -2.76
CA LEU A 173 5.40 -4.95 -2.04
C LEU A 173 6.91 -5.16 -1.86
N GLU A 174 7.74 -4.81 -2.84
CA GLU A 174 9.19 -4.87 -2.70
C GLU A 174 9.73 -3.87 -1.66
N ALA A 175 9.10 -2.70 -1.55
CA ALA A 175 9.51 -1.66 -0.62
C ALA A 175 9.14 -1.94 0.86
N PHE A 176 8.02 -2.61 1.11
CA PHE A 176 7.53 -2.85 2.49
C PHE A 176 8.20 -4.04 3.21
N LEU A 177 9.03 -4.84 2.51
CA LEU A 177 9.27 -6.26 2.82
C LEU A 177 10.73 -6.70 2.65
#